data_AF-A0A0B6YYL3-F1
#
_entry.id   AF-A0A0B6YYL3-F1
#
_cell.length_a   1.000
_cell.length_b   1.000
_cell.length_c   1.000
_cell.angle_alpha   90.00
_cell.angle_beta   90.00
_cell.angle_gamma   90.00
#
_symmetry.space_group_name_H-M   'P 1'
#
loop_
_entity.id
_entity.type
_entity.pdbx_description
1 polymer ?
#
loop_
_entity_poly.entity_id
_entity_poly.type
_entity_poly.pdbx_seq_one_letter_code
_entity_poly.pdbx_strand_id
1 'polypeptide(L)'
;KILFPSEPDLPPSNELMSQAEVFIMESDPIFDYPRPELPNVKLVGGLSVGPAKELQEPFKSFVEKSEKAGVGVAVLSFGSLF
;
A
#
# COMPACT_ATOMS: atom_id res chain seq x y z
N LYS A 1 8.03 -8.04 15.89
CA LYS A 1 6.86 -8.96 16.01
C LYS A 1 6.86 -9.79 14.74
N ILE A 2 7.00 -11.11 14.83
CA ILE A 2 7.13 -11.99 13.66
C ILE A 2 5.78 -11.94 12.92
N LEU A 3 5.78 -11.52 11.65
CA LEU A 3 4.58 -11.25 10.86
C LEU A 3 3.81 -12.51 10.44
N PHE A 4 4.46 -13.67 10.58
CA PHE A 4 3.86 -14.98 10.38
C PHE A 4 4.23 -15.83 11.60
N PRO A 5 3.28 -16.22 12.47
CA PRO A 5 3.59 -17.25 13.46
C PRO A 5 4.17 -18.44 12.70
N SER A 6 5.26 -19.01 13.21
CA SER A 6 5.76 -20.28 12.70
C SER A 6 4.71 -21.34 13.01
N GLU A 7 3.74 -21.51 12.12
CA GLU A 7 2.92 -22.70 12.10
C GLU A 7 3.90 -23.88 11.99
N PRO A 8 3.81 -24.90 12.87
CA PRO A 8 4.81 -25.97 12.95
C PRO A 8 5.08 -26.67 11.62
N ASP A 9 4.10 -26.64 10.71
CA ASP A 9 4.10 -27.31 9.42
C ASP A 9 4.44 -26.39 8.24
N LEU A 10 4.62 -25.07 8.46
CA LEU A 10 4.92 -24.13 7.39
C LEU A 10 6.44 -23.90 7.29
N PRO A 11 7.05 -24.02 6.10
CA PRO A 11 8.47 -23.74 5.94
C PRO A 11 8.79 -22.27 6.27
N PRO A 12 10.06 -21.96 6.61
CA PRO A 12 10.51 -20.58 6.77
C PRO A 12 10.10 -19.68 5.60
N SER A 13 9.73 -18.43 5.88
CA SER A 13 9.20 -17.49 4.87
C SER A 13 10.06 -17.36 3.60
N ASN A 14 11.39 -17.46 3.71
CA ASN A 14 12.30 -17.44 2.57
C ASN A 14 12.19 -18.69 1.69
N GLU A 15 11.96 -19.86 2.29
CA GLU A 15 11.70 -21.10 1.55
C GLU A 15 10.32 -21.09 0.93
N LEU A 16 9.31 -20.58 1.64
CA LEU A 16 7.97 -20.42 1.09
C LEU A 16 7.97 -19.45 -0.11
N MET A 17 8.67 -18.31 0.00
CA MET A 17 8.79 -17.34 -1.09
C MET A 17 9.58 -17.92 -2.28
N SER A 18 10.60 -18.75 -2.06
CA SER A 18 11.39 -19.32 -3.17
C SER A 18 10.62 -20.35 -3.99
N GLN A 19 9.54 -20.90 -3.44
CA GLN A 19 8.64 -21.83 -4.13
C GLN A 19 7.54 -21.13 -4.94
N ALA A 20 7.44 -19.79 -4.87
CA ALA A 20 6.41 -19.05 -5.60
C ALA A 20 6.68 -19.12 -7.12
N GLU A 21 5.69 -19.58 -7.88
CA GLU A 21 5.77 -19.62 -9.35
C GLU A 21 5.71 -18.22 -9.95
N VAL A 22 4.93 -17.31 -9.34
CA VAL A 22 4.74 -15.92 -9.80
C VAL A 22 4.81 -14.97 -8.62
N PHE A 23 5.48 -13.85 -8.82
CA PHE A 23 5.48 -12.74 -7.87
C PHE A 23 4.64 -11.59 -8.41
N ILE A 24 3.69 -11.10 -7.61
CA ILE A 24 2.92 -9.88 -7.91
C ILE A 24 3.44 -8.79 -6.97
N MET A 25 4.03 -7.74 -7.54
CA MET A 25 4.68 -6.68 -6.76
C MET A 25 3.98 -5.34 -7.00
N GLU A 26 3.70 -4.65 -5.89
CA GLU A 26 3.19 -3.27 -5.88
C GLU A 26 4.33 -2.30 -6.23
N SER A 27 4.70 -2.27 -7.50
CA SER A 27 5.77 -1.42 -8.05
C SER A 27 5.39 -1.00 -9.46
N ASP A 28 5.84 0.17 -9.87
CA ASP A 28 5.59 0.75 -11.17
C ASP A 28 6.92 1.20 -11.80
N PRO A 29 7.32 0.63 -12.96
CA PRO A 29 8.60 0.93 -13.58
C PRO A 29 8.74 2.39 -14.07
N ILE A 30 7.65 3.16 -14.15
CA ILE A 30 7.69 4.58 -14.48
C ILE A 30 8.15 5.41 -13.29
N PHE A 31 7.74 5.03 -12.07
CA PHE A 31 8.02 5.77 -10.84
C PHE A 31 9.23 5.21 -10.08
N ASP A 32 9.51 3.93 -10.24
CA ASP A 32 10.57 3.23 -9.53
C ASP A 32 11.91 3.27 -10.26
N TYR A 33 12.98 3.12 -9.48
CA TYR A 33 14.34 2.99 -10.03
C TYR A 33 14.46 1.73 -10.91
N PRO A 34 15.08 1.82 -12.11
CA PRO A 34 15.18 0.68 -13.01
C PRO A 34 16.07 -0.41 -12.42
N ARG A 35 15.51 -1.61 -12.31
CA ARG A 35 16.18 -2.80 -11.79
C ARG A 35 15.78 -4.03 -12.62
N PRO A 36 16.67 -5.02 -12.80
CA PRO A 36 16.31 -6.28 -13.44
C PRO A 36 15.26 -7.02 -12.60
N GLU A 37 14.24 -7.55 -13.28
CA GLU A 37 13.21 -8.39 -12.68
C GLU A 37 13.26 -9.79 -13.28
N LEU A 38 12.90 -10.80 -12.48
CA LEU A 38 12.80 -12.17 -12.97
C LEU A 38 11.60 -12.30 -13.94
N PRO A 39 11.64 -13.21 -14.92
CA PRO A 39 10.54 -13.39 -15.88
C PRO A 39 9.18 -13.68 -15.24
N ASN A 40 9.20 -14.26 -14.04
CA ASN A 40 8.01 -14.59 -13.26
C ASN A 40 7.53 -13.49 -12.30
N VAL A 41 8.12 -12.30 -12.35
CA VAL A 41 7.66 -11.13 -11.60
C VAL A 41 6.70 -10.31 -12.46
N LYS A 42 5.57 -9.90 -11.87
CA LYS A 42 4.57 -9.01 -12.45
C LYS A 42 4.43 -7.78 -11.56
N LEU A 43 4.80 -6.64 -12.12
CA LEU A 43 4.62 -5.33 -11.51
C LEU A 43 3.20 -4.86 -11.79
N VAL A 44 2.43 -4.56 -10.76
CA VAL A 44 1.00 -4.18 -10.88
C VAL A 44 0.71 -2.74 -10.49
N GLY A 45 1.74 -1.94 -10.20
CA GLY A 45 1.57 -0.58 -9.66
C GLY A 45 0.95 -0.59 -8.27
N GLY A 46 0.41 0.56 -7.83
CA GLY A 46 -0.22 0.70 -6.52
C GLY A 46 -1.49 -0.14 -6.38
N LEU A 47 -1.66 -0.84 -5.25
CA LEU A 47 -2.88 -1.64 -4.97
C LEU A 47 -4.07 -0.75 -4.59
N SER A 48 -3.85 0.55 -4.39
CA SER A 48 -4.89 1.55 -4.06
C SER A 48 -5.57 2.19 -5.29
N VAL A 49 -5.50 1.56 -6.46
CA VAL A 49 -6.04 2.10 -7.72
C VAL A 49 -7.56 1.88 -7.75
N GLY A 50 -8.28 2.80 -7.12
CA GLY A 50 -9.74 2.88 -7.19
C GLY A 50 -10.20 4.31 -6.85
N PRO A 51 -11.45 4.68 -7.17
CA PRO A 51 -11.99 5.97 -6.75
C PRO A 51 -11.88 6.12 -5.23
N ALA A 52 -11.39 7.28 -4.78
CA ALA A 52 -11.36 7.58 -3.36
C ALA A 52 -12.78 7.49 -2.78
N LYS A 53 -12.91 6.87 -1.60
CA LYS A 53 -14.18 6.88 -0.87
C LYS A 53 -14.54 8.30 -0.50
N GLU A 54 -15.85 8.60 -0.45
CA GLU A 54 -16.30 9.89 0.04
C GLU A 54 -15.81 10.14 1.47
N LEU A 55 -15.47 11.40 1.73
CA LEU A 55 -15.07 11.84 3.05
C LEU A 55 -16.27 11.72 4.00
N GLN A 56 -16.08 11.02 5.11
CA GLN A 56 -17.14 10.86 6.10
C GLN A 56 -17.30 12.13 6.93
N GLU A 57 -18.50 12.33 7.48
CA GLU A 57 -18.69 13.35 8.52
C GLU A 57 -17.90 12.98 9.79
N PRO A 58 -17.34 13.96 10.51
CA PRO A 58 -17.49 15.42 10.33
C PRO A 58 -16.46 16.06 9.37
N PHE A 59 -15.57 15.26 8.78
CA PHE A 59 -14.44 15.77 8.01
C PHE A 59 -14.86 16.43 6.70
N LYS A 60 -15.91 15.91 6.04
CA LYS A 60 -16.49 16.52 4.84
C LYS A 60 -16.95 17.95 5.12
N SER A 61 -17.81 18.12 6.12
CA SER A 61 -18.24 19.46 6.56
C SER A 61 -17.08 20.36 6.97
N PHE A 62 -16.04 19.82 7.62
CA PHE A 62 -14.87 20.59 8.04
C PHE A 62 -14.08 21.13 6.85
N VAL A 63 -13.79 20.29 5.85
CA VAL A 63 -13.03 20.68 4.65
C VAL A 63 -13.82 21.70 3.83
N GLU A 64 -15.11 21.46 3.59
CA GLU A 64 -15.98 22.39 2.85
C GLU A 64 -16.12 23.76 3.53
N LYS A 65 -16.16 23.80 4.88
CA LYS A 65 -16.17 25.07 5.62
C LYS A 65 -14.83 25.79 5.56
N SER A 66 -13.72 25.05 5.62
CA SER A 66 -12.37 25.60 5.54
C SER A 66 -12.12 26.26 4.19
N GLU A 67 -12.58 25.62 3.10
CA GLU A 67 -12.58 26.17 1.75
C GLU A 67 -13.38 27.48 1.68
N LYS A 68 -14.63 27.49 2.18
CA LYS A 68 -15.49 28.70 2.21
C LYS A 68 -14.88 29.84 3.02
N ALA A 69 -14.13 29.53 4.08
CA ALA A 69 -13.47 30.51 4.93
C ALA A 69 -12.11 30.98 4.38
N GLY A 70 -11.62 30.40 3.27
CA GLY A 70 -10.33 30.76 2.68
C GLY A 70 -9.12 30.30 3.51
N VAL A 71 -9.27 29.29 4.36
CA VAL A 71 -8.19 28.74 5.19
C VAL A 71 -7.76 27.35 4.70
N GLY A 72 -6.45 27.08 4.72
CA GLY A 72 -5.89 25.80 4.30
C GLY A 72 -6.07 24.69 5.34
N VAL A 73 -6.10 23.43 4.87
CA VAL A 73 -6.14 22.23 5.72
C VAL A 73 -4.80 21.52 5.68
N ALA A 74 -4.25 21.17 6.84
CA ALA A 74 -3.06 20.33 6.96
C ALA A 74 -3.47 18.92 7.41
N VAL A 75 -3.03 17.89 6.69
CA VAL A 75 -3.24 16.48 7.04
C VAL A 75 -1.94 15.91 7.59
N LEU A 76 -2.00 15.35 8.79
CA LEU A 76 -0.87 14.67 9.44
C LEU A 76 -1.26 13.21 9.70
N SER A 77 -0.44 12.28 9.21
CA SER A 77 -0.55 10.85 9.50
C SER A 77 0.84 10.28 9.73
N PHE A 78 1.00 9.43 10.74
CA PHE A 78 2.22 8.66 10.99
C PHE A 78 2.12 7.23 10.43
N GLY A 79 1.07 6.95 9.66
CA GLY A 79 0.72 5.60 9.26
C GLY A 79 0.17 4.76 10.43
N SER A 80 -0.14 3.50 10.13
CA SER A 80 -0.51 2.49 11.12
C SER A 80 0.61 1.46 11.24
N LEU A 81 0.63 0.75 12.37
CA LEU A 81 1.47 -0.42 12.56
C LEU A 81 0.70 -1.67 12.12
N PHE A 82 1.02 -2.15 10.92
CA PHE A 82 0.56 -3.41 10.30
C PHE A 82 -0.95 -3.50 10.05
#